data_AF-A0A497FC34-F1
#
_entry.id   AF-A0A497FC34-F1
#
_cell.length_a   1.000
_cell.length_b   1.000
_cell.length_c   1.000
_cell.angle_alpha   90.00
_cell.angle_beta   90.00
_cell.angle_gamma   90.00
#
_symmetry.space_group_name_H-M   'P 1'
#
loop_
_entity.id
_entity.type
_entity.pdbx_description
1 polymer ?
#
loop_
_entity_poly.entity_id
_entity_poly.type
_entity_poly.pdbx_seq_one_letter_code
_entity_poly.pdbx_strand_id
1 'polypeptide(L)'
;MISLAYWLGRKFASIDMKFEEIDNKFRKIDERLKELRQEIRSSARTVTSLIHSLHTHLIDFMTMKKLFTPEEREYLLREIERLATAHKTALNPLKPEEVKFILEVVREIREKDPKEIDLSKLDKIMEIAKRWLMEDGCEEAAKLWIVTYTLKAILRRERGDLEERK
;
A
#
# COMPACT_ATOMS: atom_id res chain seq x y z
N MET A 1 44.36 33.41 41.40
CA MET A 1 42.95 33.61 40.99
C MET A 1 42.83 33.99 39.51
N ILE A 2 43.49 35.04 39.01
CA ILE A 2 43.36 35.51 37.61
C ILE A 2 43.82 34.47 36.56
N SER A 3 44.89 33.71 36.82
CA SER A 3 45.43 32.70 35.90
C SER A 3 44.50 31.50 35.66
N LEU A 4 43.79 31.05 36.70
CA LEU A 4 42.85 29.94 36.62
C LEU A 4 41.60 30.33 35.82
N ALA A 5 41.07 31.54 36.06
CA ALA A 5 39.93 32.07 35.31
C ALA A 5 40.25 32.21 33.81
N TYR A 6 41.44 32.72 33.47
CA TYR A 6 41.89 32.82 32.08
C TYR A 6 42.05 31.45 31.40
N TRP A 7 42.66 30.48 32.10
CA TRP A 7 42.81 29.12 31.59
C TRP A 7 41.45 28.43 31.37
N LEU A 8 40.52 28.57 32.32
CA LEU A 8 39.15 28.05 32.20
C LEU A 8 38.42 28.69 31.01
N GLY A 9 38.51 30.02 30.85
CA GLY A 9 37.91 30.73 29.71
C GLY A 9 38.39 30.19 28.37
N ARG A 10 39.70 29.93 28.22
CA ARG A 10 40.24 29.31 26.98
C ARG A 10 39.77 27.87 26.79
N LYS A 11 39.62 27.10 27.88
CA LYS A 11 39.09 25.72 27.79
C LYS A 11 37.62 25.71 27.38
N PHE A 12 36.78 26.56 27.96
CA PHE A 12 35.37 26.69 27.56
C PHE A 12 35.24 27.14 26.11
N ALA A 13 35.99 28.17 25.67
CA ALA A 13 35.97 28.59 24.27
C ALA A 13 36.38 27.46 23.30
N SER A 14 37.37 26.64 23.67
CA SER A 14 37.74 25.45 22.87
C SER A 14 36.68 24.37 22.86
N ILE A 15 35.87 24.25 23.93
CA ILE A 15 34.76 23.31 24.01
C ILE A 15 33.60 23.82 23.15
N ASP A 16 33.27 25.11 23.23
CA ASP A 16 32.22 25.75 22.43
C ASP A 16 32.49 25.57 20.93
N MET A 17 33.73 25.80 20.48
CA MET A 17 34.12 25.57 19.09
C MET A 17 33.95 24.12 18.64
N LYS A 18 34.19 23.14 19.53
CA LYS A 18 33.95 21.73 19.23
C LYS A 18 32.45 21.41 19.14
N PHE A 19 31.63 22.02 20.00
CA PHE A 19 30.18 21.87 19.92
C PHE A 19 29.62 22.48 18.63
N GLU A 20 30.09 23.66 18.21
CA GLU A 20 29.73 24.25 16.92
C GLU A 20 30.10 23.34 15.73
N GLU A 21 31.27 22.71 15.77
CA GLU A 21 31.67 21.76 14.74
C GLU A 21 30.77 20.52 14.72
N ILE A 22 30.39 20.02 15.90
CA ILE A 22 29.48 18.88 16.06
C ILE A 22 28.08 19.23 15.52
N ASP A 23 27.53 20.39 15.87
CA ASP A 23 26.23 20.85 15.38
C ASP A 23 26.22 20.98 13.86
N ASN A 24 27.30 21.50 13.28
CA ASN A 24 27.44 21.57 11.83
C ASN A 24 27.48 20.18 11.18
N LYS A 25 28.12 19.19 11.80
CA LYS A 25 28.12 17.80 11.32
C LYS A 25 26.72 17.18 11.42
N PHE A 26 26.00 17.39 12.52
CA PHE A 26 24.62 16.90 12.67
C PHE A 26 23.67 17.49 11.62
N ARG A 27 23.76 18.79 11.36
CA ARG A 27 22.96 19.44 10.30
C ARG A 27 23.21 18.81 8.93
N LYS A 28 24.46 18.53 8.58
CA LYS A 28 24.82 17.84 7.32
C LYS A 28 24.28 16.40 7.27
N ILE A 29 24.28 15.70 8.40
CA ILE A 29 23.69 14.35 8.50
C ILE A 29 22.18 14.42 8.26
N ASP A 30 21.49 15.38 8.88
CA ASP A 30 20.05 15.56 8.71
C ASP A 30 19.66 15.87 7.27
N GLU A 31 20.43 16.70 6.57
CA GLU A 31 20.26 16.99 5.14
C GLU A 31 20.39 15.71 4.30
N ARG A 32 21.48 14.95 4.48
CA ARG A 32 21.69 13.67 3.78
C ARG A 32 20.59 12.64 4.07
N LEU A 33 20.10 12.58 5.31
CA LEU A 33 18.99 11.68 5.67
C LEU A 33 17.67 12.12 5.03
N LYS A 34 17.43 13.42 4.83
CA LYS A 34 16.26 13.91 4.09
C LYS A 34 16.36 13.51 2.61
N GLU A 35 17.51 13.71 1.98
CA GLU A 35 17.77 13.29 0.60
C GLU A 35 17.55 11.78 0.41
N LEU A 36 18.19 10.96 1.26
CA LEU A 36 18.05 9.50 1.21
C LEU A 36 16.59 9.05 1.38
N ARG A 37 15.84 9.64 2.31
CA ARG A 37 14.40 9.34 2.48
C ARG A 37 13.60 9.69 1.22
N GLN A 38 13.97 10.76 0.52
CA GLN A 38 13.31 11.18 -0.71
C GLN A 38 13.60 10.22 -1.86
N GLU A 39 14.85 9.77 -2.00
CA GLU A 39 15.26 8.76 -2.97
C GLU A 39 14.58 7.41 -2.73
N ILE A 40 14.56 6.91 -1.49
CA ILE A 40 13.88 5.67 -1.13
C ILE A 40 12.38 5.75 -1.46
N ARG A 41 11.71 6.86 -1.11
CA ARG A 41 10.30 7.06 -1.44
C ARG A 41 10.06 7.11 -2.95
N SER A 42 10.97 7.73 -3.70
CA SER A 42 10.88 7.77 -5.16
C SER A 42 11.00 6.36 -5.76
N SER A 43 12.03 5.61 -5.37
CA SER A 43 12.25 4.23 -5.81
C SER A 43 11.08 3.31 -5.45
N ALA A 44 10.56 3.41 -4.22
CA ALA A 44 9.40 2.62 -3.79
C ALA A 44 8.16 2.92 -4.67
N ARG A 45 7.88 4.19 -4.99
CA ARG A 45 6.76 4.55 -5.88
C ARG A 45 6.94 3.99 -7.29
N THR A 46 8.16 4.06 -7.83
CA THR A 46 8.47 3.51 -9.15
C THR A 46 8.21 2.01 -9.19
N VAL A 47 8.71 1.27 -8.19
CA VAL A 47 8.49 -0.18 -8.09
C VAL A 47 7.01 -0.51 -7.93
N THR A 48 6.29 0.16 -7.03
CA THR A 48 4.85 -0.06 -6.85
C THR A 48 4.07 0.23 -8.13
N SER A 49 4.43 1.29 -8.87
CA SER A 49 3.79 1.63 -10.15
C SER A 49 4.05 0.57 -11.22
N LEU A 50 5.28 0.04 -11.29
CA LEU A 50 5.63 -1.03 -12.23
C LEU A 50 4.87 -2.31 -11.90
N ILE A 51 4.82 -2.72 -10.63
CA ILE A 51 4.07 -3.91 -10.19
C ILE A 51 2.58 -3.75 -10.54
N HIS A 52 2.00 -2.59 -10.23
CA HIS A 52 0.61 -2.29 -10.58
C HIS A 52 0.38 -2.40 -12.09
N SER A 53 1.23 -1.76 -12.91
CA SER A 53 1.09 -1.79 -14.37
C SER A 53 1.26 -3.19 -14.97
N LEU A 54 2.21 -3.99 -14.48
CA LEU A 54 2.44 -5.35 -14.96
C LEU A 54 1.29 -6.28 -14.56
N HIS A 55 0.82 -6.17 -13.32
CA HIS A 55 -0.31 -6.95 -12.83
C HIS A 55 -1.58 -6.65 -13.62
N THR A 56 -1.96 -5.37 -13.74
CA THR A 56 -3.17 -4.98 -14.48
C THR A 56 -3.10 -5.41 -15.94
N HIS A 57 -1.96 -5.20 -16.61
CA HIS A 57 -1.76 -5.65 -17.97
C HIS A 57 -1.90 -7.17 -18.13
N LEU A 58 -1.31 -7.96 -17.24
CA LEU A 58 -1.41 -9.42 -17.25
C LEU A 58 -2.87 -9.88 -17.07
N ILE A 59 -3.57 -9.33 -16.08
CA ILE A 59 -4.96 -9.68 -15.79
C ILE A 59 -5.89 -9.26 -16.94
N ASP A 60 -5.72 -8.07 -17.51
CA ASP A 60 -6.49 -7.62 -18.68
C ASP A 60 -6.24 -8.55 -19.87
N PHE A 61 -4.99 -8.96 -20.11
CA PHE A 61 -4.65 -9.93 -21.15
C PHE A 61 -5.30 -11.30 -20.92
N MET A 62 -5.20 -11.85 -19.70
CA MET A 62 -5.81 -13.13 -19.33
C MET A 62 -7.34 -13.08 -19.44
N THR A 63 -7.92 -11.97 -19.01
CA THR A 63 -9.35 -11.68 -19.11
C THR A 63 -9.75 -11.67 -20.58
N MET A 64 -9.07 -10.91 -21.45
CA MET A 64 -9.32 -10.89 -22.89
C MET A 64 -9.25 -12.28 -23.52
N LYS A 65 -8.25 -13.09 -23.14
CA LYS A 65 -8.05 -14.46 -23.60
C LYS A 65 -9.08 -15.48 -23.06
N LYS A 66 -10.00 -15.04 -22.19
CA LYS A 66 -11.04 -15.87 -21.57
C LYS A 66 -10.46 -17.00 -20.70
N LEU A 67 -9.35 -16.73 -20.01
CA LEU A 67 -8.64 -17.74 -19.21
C LEU A 67 -9.23 -17.97 -17.81
N PHE A 68 -10.09 -17.07 -17.33
CA PHE A 68 -10.73 -17.22 -16.03
C PHE A 68 -12.07 -17.95 -16.16
N THR A 69 -12.31 -18.88 -15.25
CA THR A 69 -13.52 -19.68 -15.09
C THR A 69 -14.23 -19.32 -13.78
N PRO A 70 -15.46 -19.84 -13.55
CA PRO A 70 -16.16 -19.65 -12.28
C PRO A 70 -15.36 -20.13 -11.05
N GLU A 71 -14.49 -21.13 -11.22
CA GLU A 71 -13.61 -21.64 -10.16
C GLU A 71 -12.58 -20.60 -9.71
N GLU A 72 -11.92 -19.89 -10.62
CA GLU A 72 -11.02 -18.79 -10.24
C GLU A 72 -11.77 -17.64 -9.58
N ARG A 73 -13.00 -17.34 -10.02
CA ARG A 73 -13.84 -16.32 -9.39
C ARG A 73 -14.13 -16.66 -7.92
N GLU A 74 -14.54 -17.88 -7.63
CA GLU A 74 -14.79 -18.31 -6.24
C GLU A 74 -13.50 -18.38 -5.41
N TYR A 75 -12.39 -18.79 -6.01
CA TYR A 75 -11.08 -18.72 -5.36
C TYR A 75 -10.75 -17.29 -4.90
N LEU A 76 -10.94 -16.29 -5.78
CA LEU A 76 -10.66 -14.88 -5.46
C LEU A 76 -11.58 -14.35 -4.36
N LEU A 77 -12.87 -14.69 -4.41
CA LEU A 77 -13.84 -14.31 -3.37
C LEU A 77 -13.44 -14.85 -2.01
N ARG A 78 -13.10 -16.15 -1.93
CA ARG A 78 -12.60 -16.78 -0.70
C ARG A 78 -11.32 -16.14 -0.22
N GLU A 79 -10.41 -15.78 -1.12
CA GLU A 79 -9.15 -15.14 -0.75
C GLU A 79 -9.36 -13.73 -0.20
N ILE A 80 -10.27 -12.94 -0.77
CA ILE A 80 -10.67 -11.64 -0.21
C ILE A 80 -11.25 -11.81 1.19
N GLU A 81 -12.15 -12.78 1.37
CA GLU A 81 -12.76 -13.12 2.66
C GLU A 81 -11.70 -13.50 3.70
N ARG A 82 -10.74 -14.36 3.30
CA ARG A 82 -9.63 -14.78 4.14
C ARG A 82 -8.76 -13.59 4.53
N LEU A 83 -8.40 -12.71 3.59
CA LEU A 83 -7.57 -11.53 3.86
C LEU A 83 -8.28 -10.53 4.78
N ALA A 84 -9.59 -10.33 4.61
CA ALA A 84 -10.38 -9.43 5.45
C ALA A 84 -10.58 -9.95 6.88
N THR A 85 -10.64 -11.27 7.05
CA THR A 85 -10.92 -11.91 8.36
C THR A 85 -9.67 -12.44 9.06
N ALA A 86 -8.57 -12.62 8.32
CA ALA A 86 -7.25 -12.82 8.90
C ALA A 86 -6.93 -11.59 9.75
N HIS A 87 -6.49 -11.81 10.99
CA HIS A 87 -6.15 -10.79 11.99
C HIS A 87 -7.36 -10.24 12.79
N LYS A 88 -7.97 -11.12 13.60
CA LYS A 88 -8.75 -10.74 14.80
C LYS A 88 -7.84 -10.37 15.99
N THR A 89 -6.77 -9.61 15.75
CA THR A 89 -5.81 -9.22 16.79
C THR A 89 -5.66 -7.71 16.77
N ALA A 90 -5.38 -7.10 17.92
CA ALA A 90 -5.39 -5.65 18.17
C ALA A 90 -4.42 -4.79 17.31
N LEU A 91 -3.78 -5.40 16.31
CA LEU A 91 -2.84 -4.79 15.35
C LEU A 91 -3.37 -4.85 13.91
N ASN A 92 -4.67 -5.11 13.69
CA ASN A 92 -5.25 -5.10 12.35
C ASN A 92 -5.48 -3.64 11.89
N PRO A 93 -4.83 -3.18 10.81
CA PRO A 93 -5.04 -1.84 10.23
C PRO A 93 -6.36 -1.71 9.46
N LEU A 94 -7.07 -2.83 9.21
CA LEU A 94 -8.46 -2.81 8.77
C LEU A 94 -9.38 -2.49 9.95
N LYS A 95 -10.23 -1.49 9.75
CA LYS A 95 -11.27 -1.13 10.71
C LYS A 95 -12.40 -2.17 10.70
N PRO A 96 -13.09 -2.41 11.82
CA PRO A 96 -14.21 -3.35 11.87
C PRO A 96 -15.30 -3.08 10.80
N GLU A 97 -15.55 -1.80 10.50
CA GLU A 97 -16.51 -1.38 9.47
C GLU A 97 -16.02 -1.70 8.05
N GLU A 98 -14.71 -1.62 7.81
CA GLU A 98 -14.11 -1.98 6.52
C GLU A 98 -14.16 -3.48 6.29
N VAL A 99 -13.88 -4.28 7.34
CA VAL A 99 -14.04 -5.75 7.28
C VAL A 99 -15.48 -6.10 6.98
N LYS A 100 -16.45 -5.51 7.70
CA LYS A 100 -17.88 -5.73 7.46
C LYS A 100 -18.26 -5.37 6.01
N PHE A 101 -17.80 -4.21 5.52
CA PHE A 101 -18.03 -3.78 4.14
C PHE A 101 -17.46 -4.79 3.13
N ILE A 102 -16.22 -5.24 3.30
CA ILE A 102 -15.60 -6.22 2.39
C ILE A 102 -16.41 -7.51 2.34
N LEU A 103 -16.83 -8.04 3.50
CA LEU A 103 -17.62 -9.25 3.59
C LEU A 103 -19.01 -9.11 2.96
N GLU A 104 -19.65 -7.95 3.12
CA GLU A 104 -20.93 -7.65 2.46
C GLU A 104 -20.79 -7.65 0.93
N VAL A 105 -19.72 -7.06 0.41
CA VAL A 105 -19.42 -7.05 -1.03
C VAL A 105 -19.15 -8.47 -1.55
N VAL A 106 -18.36 -9.27 -0.84
CA VAL A 106 -18.09 -10.67 -1.22
C VAL A 106 -19.39 -11.47 -1.28
N ARG A 107 -20.24 -11.35 -0.25
CA ARG A 107 -21.56 -12.00 -0.22
C ARG A 107 -22.44 -11.56 -1.39
N GLU A 108 -22.53 -10.26 -1.64
CA GLU A 108 -23.32 -9.71 -2.72
C GLU A 108 -22.90 -10.25 -4.09
N ILE A 109 -21.59 -10.40 -4.34
CA ILE A 109 -21.05 -10.95 -5.59
C ILE A 109 -21.37 -12.44 -5.75
N ARG A 110 -21.44 -13.20 -4.65
CA ARG A 110 -21.84 -14.61 -4.70
C ARG A 110 -23.33 -14.79 -5.00
N GLU A 111 -24.17 -13.88 -4.51
CA GLU A 111 -25.63 -14.02 -4.54
C GLU A 111 -26.27 -13.42 -5.79
N LYS A 112 -25.68 -12.37 -6.36
CA LYS A 112 -26.28 -11.61 -7.47
C LYS A 112 -25.63 -11.90 -8.81
N ASP A 113 -26.36 -11.62 -9.88
CA ASP A 113 -25.81 -11.62 -11.24
C ASP A 113 -24.70 -10.55 -11.38
N PRO A 114 -23.58 -10.83 -12.08
CA PRO A 114 -22.51 -9.87 -12.31
C PRO A 114 -22.95 -8.49 -12.85
N LYS A 115 -24.06 -8.44 -13.61
CA LYS A 115 -24.64 -7.20 -14.17
C LYS A 115 -25.24 -6.28 -13.11
N GLU A 116 -25.65 -6.83 -11.97
CA GLU A 116 -26.23 -6.09 -10.86
C GLU A 116 -25.17 -5.58 -9.87
N ILE A 117 -23.93 -6.07 -9.98
CA ILE A 117 -22.85 -5.69 -9.07
C ILE A 117 -22.37 -4.27 -9.37
N ASP A 118 -22.43 -3.41 -8.36
CA ASP A 118 -21.76 -2.11 -8.39
C ASP A 118 -20.24 -2.29 -8.24
N LEU A 119 -19.53 -2.18 -9.36
CA LEU A 119 -18.07 -2.36 -9.41
C LEU A 119 -17.29 -1.27 -8.66
N SER A 120 -17.92 -0.13 -8.31
CA SER A 120 -17.27 0.91 -7.49
C SER A 120 -17.00 0.42 -6.06
N LYS A 121 -17.75 -0.59 -5.59
CA LYS A 121 -17.49 -1.24 -4.30
C LYS A 121 -16.13 -1.94 -4.28
N LEU A 122 -15.72 -2.55 -5.38
CA LEU A 122 -14.39 -3.16 -5.52
C LEU A 122 -13.28 -2.10 -5.60
N ASP A 123 -13.57 -0.93 -6.18
CA ASP A 123 -12.65 0.22 -6.13
C ASP A 123 -12.40 0.66 -4.68
N LYS A 124 -13.46 0.74 -3.88
CA LYS A 124 -13.34 1.07 -2.46
C LYS A 124 -12.53 0.03 -1.68
N ILE A 125 -12.67 -1.26 -1.97
CA ILE A 125 -11.82 -2.31 -1.35
C ILE A 125 -10.35 -2.10 -1.74
N MET A 126 -10.06 -1.77 -3.00
CA MET A 126 -8.71 -1.44 -3.45
C MET A 126 -8.16 -0.18 -2.77
N GLU A 127 -8.98 0.84 -2.52
CA GLU A 127 -8.58 2.03 -1.76
C GLU A 127 -8.22 1.69 -0.31
N ILE A 128 -9.02 0.85 0.34
CA ILE A 128 -8.74 0.31 1.69
C ILE A 128 -7.40 -0.44 1.68
N ALA A 129 -7.21 -1.35 0.72
CA ALA A 129 -5.97 -2.12 0.57
C ALA A 129 -4.75 -1.23 0.34
N LYS A 130 -4.89 -0.17 -0.47
CA LYS A 130 -3.82 0.81 -0.70
C LYS A 130 -3.50 1.60 0.56
N ARG A 131 -4.52 2.03 1.32
CA ARG A 131 -4.33 2.71 2.61
C ARG A 131 -3.58 1.80 3.59
N TRP A 132 -4.04 0.56 3.74
CA TRP A 132 -3.39 -0.45 4.57
C TRP A 132 -1.92 -0.64 4.16
N LEU A 133 -1.62 -0.79 2.87
CA LEU A 133 -0.24 -0.93 2.40
C LEU A 133 0.64 0.28 2.76
N MET A 134 0.08 1.49 2.78
CA MET A 134 0.85 2.70 3.13
C MET A 134 1.06 2.87 4.63
N GLU A 135 0.16 2.34 5.46
CA GLU A 135 0.28 2.38 6.93
C GLU A 135 1.25 1.32 7.46
N ASP A 136 1.09 0.06 7.00
CA ASP A 136 1.80 -1.09 7.59
C ASP A 136 2.79 -1.78 6.63
N GLY A 137 2.73 -1.49 5.32
CA GLY A 137 3.68 -2.05 4.35
C GLY A 137 3.62 -3.57 4.18
N CYS A 138 2.53 -4.23 4.56
CA CYS A 138 2.46 -5.69 4.58
C CYS A 138 2.01 -6.33 3.25
N GLU A 139 2.36 -7.60 3.08
CA GLU A 139 2.08 -8.39 1.87
C GLU A 139 0.57 -8.62 1.68
N GLU A 140 -0.17 -8.80 2.76
CA GLU A 140 -1.62 -9.02 2.76
C GLU A 140 -2.39 -7.85 2.13
N ALA A 141 -1.94 -6.62 2.41
CA ALA A 141 -2.53 -5.42 1.84
C ALA A 141 -2.34 -5.38 0.31
N ALA A 142 -1.13 -5.70 -0.17
CA ALA A 142 -0.86 -5.80 -1.60
C ALA A 142 -1.67 -6.94 -2.26
N LYS A 143 -1.77 -8.10 -1.60
CA LYS A 143 -2.58 -9.23 -2.07
C LYS A 143 -4.05 -8.83 -2.18
N LEU A 144 -4.62 -8.18 -1.17
CA LEU A 144 -6.02 -7.74 -1.19
C LEU A 144 -6.31 -6.84 -2.39
N TRP A 145 -5.40 -5.91 -2.70
CA TRP A 145 -5.49 -5.05 -3.87
C TRP A 145 -5.49 -5.87 -5.18
N ILE A 146 -4.51 -6.77 -5.32
CA ILE A 146 -4.32 -7.64 -6.50
C ILE A 146 -5.53 -8.52 -6.76
N VAL A 147 -6.01 -9.27 -5.75
CA VAL A 147 -7.13 -10.21 -5.92
C VAL A 147 -8.44 -9.49 -6.21
N THR A 148 -8.63 -8.31 -5.61
CA THR A 148 -9.82 -7.47 -5.83
C THR A 148 -9.83 -6.91 -7.24
N TYR A 149 -8.69 -6.44 -7.75
CA TYR A 149 -8.57 -6.00 -9.15
C TYR A 149 -8.88 -7.16 -10.12
N THR A 150 -8.33 -8.34 -9.87
CA THR A 150 -8.59 -9.53 -10.70
C THR A 150 -10.08 -9.88 -10.72
N LEU A 151 -10.72 -9.90 -9.55
CA LEU A 151 -12.16 -10.15 -9.44
C LEU A 151 -12.96 -9.10 -10.22
N LYS A 152 -12.59 -7.83 -10.13
CA LYS A 152 -13.22 -6.74 -10.89
C LYS A 152 -13.09 -6.94 -12.39
N ALA A 153 -11.93 -7.36 -12.88
CA ALA A 153 -11.71 -7.61 -14.31
C ALA A 153 -12.57 -8.77 -14.83
N ILE A 154 -12.69 -9.85 -14.04
CA ILE A 154 -13.58 -10.98 -14.33
C ILE A 154 -15.03 -10.51 -14.42
N LEU A 155 -15.52 -9.77 -13.42
CA LEU A 155 -16.90 -9.29 -13.41
C LEU A 155 -17.22 -8.33 -14.55
N ARG A 156 -16.32 -7.40 -14.90
CA ARG A 156 -16.47 -6.52 -16.09
C ARG A 156 -16.67 -7.31 -17.36
N ARG A 157 -15.91 -8.39 -17.53
CA ARG A 157 -16.03 -9.29 -18.68
C ARG A 157 -17.38 -10.00 -18.68
N GLU A 158 -17.80 -10.57 -17.55
CA GLU A 158 -19.08 -11.29 -17.40
C GLU A 158 -20.29 -10.39 -17.67
N ARG A 159 -20.16 -9.08 -17.40
CA ARG A 159 -21.16 -8.07 -17.74
C ARG A 159 -21.29 -7.79 -19.23
N GLY A 160 -20.23 -8.04 -20.01
CA GLY A 160 -20.13 -7.68 -21.43
C GLY A 160 -19.37 -6.38 -21.70
N ASP A 161 -18.89 -5.67 -20.67
CA ASP A 161 -18.28 -4.34 -20.78
C ASP A 161 -17.00 -4.31 -21.66
N LEU A 162 -16.37 -5.46 -21.91
CA LEU A 162 -15.15 -5.59 -22.72
C LEU A 162 -15.41 -5.89 -24.20
N GLU A 163 -16.64 -6.25 -24.60
CA GLU A 163 -16.97 -6.63 -25.98
C GLU A 163 -17.35 -5.42 -26.86
N GLU A 164 -17.62 -4.25 -26.26
CA GLU A 164 -18.02 -3.02 -26.95
C GLU A 164 -16.86 -2.23 -27.60
N ARG A 165 -15.61 -2.66 -27.43
CA ARG A 165 -14.44 -2.05 -28.09
C ARG A 165 -14.19 -2.65 -29.49
N LYS A 166 -15.22 -2.67 -30.34
CA LYS A 166 -15.10 -3.04 -31.77
C LYS A 166 -15.21 -1.81 -32.65
#